data_AF-A0A8J4G9M9-F1
#
_entry.id   AF-A0A8J4G9M9-F1
#
_cell.length_a   1.000
_cell.length_b   1.000
_cell.length_c   1.000
_cell.angle_alpha   90.00
_cell.angle_beta   90.00
_cell.angle_gamma   90.00
#
_symmetry.space_group_name_H-M   'P 1'
#
loop_
_entity.id
_entity.type
_entity.pdbx_description
1 polymer ?
#
loop_
_entity_poly.entity_id
_entity_poly.type
_entity_poly.pdbx_seq_one_letter_code
_entity_poly.pdbx_strand_id
1 'polypeptide(L)'
;MANFTKHILILWLCYMSYNLGSAAATNFDYFVLVRQWLGSVCSTTSPCPLVQNIGYTFTIHGLWPTNNSRPYPRNCDPSKPFDSGNVASIRGELETYWPSTGHTYEWFWGHEWDAHGTCALSVFPTQLAYFRGVLDLNHNYNLENTLSAAGIQPSNSQYTSTAVVRALQSRFGGPQLSCYPNGNLKEVWMCFRKDLTPINCPTGLVGSSACGPNLKIPPLTGNQVTTTLLTRSPSAVPASNATTIDAPAATPAADAPAATAAAADDATATAAAHAAATAARAAATAAHAAATAAHAAATAADAAATAADAAATAARAAATAADAAATALEVAITAAKPSLVKHVEPADEGLTGGAGLGPCTGGIDDPAAVRTCLFSSTAPSVDQFTTTATAANMASSSHHGHHHEHEGAAAGTHDHDDRHVATSFDYFMLARQWLGTSCTDEKPCYREKVATTGNKFTIHGLWPTNHTGDQPKNCNRDYPFKLRELDDSIMEELVEYWPSVTRRSTTKFWAYEWEKHGTCALSVFPTELKYFEAVLKLHRTYNLEDVLEERGFKASDTRSYDTTAVSNAIKDAYHAQPVLTCDTEGNLREVRMCIRRDQGDLTAFDCTDQRGSCRSPEIMIKIPMIL
;
A
#
# COMPACT_ATOMS: atom_id res chain seq x y z
N MET A 1 55.86 -9.14 19.94
CA MET A 1 55.11 -8.73 18.72
C MET A 1 53.85 -9.57 18.48
N ALA A 2 53.82 -10.88 18.75
CA ALA A 2 52.65 -11.73 18.50
C ALA A 2 51.37 -11.41 19.33
N ASN A 3 51.51 -10.84 20.54
CA ASN A 3 50.36 -10.50 21.38
C ASN A 3 49.64 -9.21 20.94
N PHE A 4 50.32 -8.31 20.23
CA PHE A 4 49.74 -7.03 19.78
C PHE A 4 48.85 -7.25 18.54
N THR A 5 49.25 -8.16 17.64
CA THR A 5 48.49 -8.54 16.45
C THR A 5 47.19 -9.27 16.79
N LYS A 6 47.16 -10.08 17.87
CA LYS A 6 45.94 -10.75 18.35
C LYS A 6 44.89 -9.77 18.87
N HIS A 7 45.30 -8.72 19.59
CA HIS A 7 44.35 -7.73 20.12
C HIS A 7 43.76 -6.85 19.02
N ILE A 8 44.54 -6.51 17.99
CA ILE A 8 44.05 -5.78 16.81
C ILE A 8 43.07 -6.65 16.01
N LEU A 9 43.33 -7.95 15.84
CA LEU A 9 42.43 -8.85 15.13
C LEU A 9 41.09 -9.04 15.87
N ILE A 10 41.11 -9.14 17.20
CA ILE A 10 39.91 -9.23 18.04
C ILE A 10 39.12 -7.92 18.00
N LEU A 11 39.79 -6.76 18.09
CA LEU A 11 39.14 -5.46 17.95
C LEU A 11 38.55 -5.24 16.55
N TRP A 12 39.19 -5.75 15.50
CA TRP A 12 38.70 -5.68 14.12
C TRP A 12 37.52 -6.63 13.88
N LEU A 13 37.55 -7.84 14.46
CA LEU A 13 36.43 -8.79 14.44
C LEU A 13 35.25 -8.30 15.28
N CYS A 14 35.50 -7.66 16.43
CA CYS A 14 34.48 -6.98 17.22
C CYS A 14 33.91 -5.77 16.47
N TYR A 15 34.74 -4.95 15.81
CA TYR A 15 34.29 -3.81 15.01
C TYR A 15 33.45 -4.24 13.79
N MET A 16 33.79 -5.37 13.17
CA MET A 16 32.96 -6.00 12.13
C MET A 16 31.65 -6.55 12.71
N SER A 17 31.67 -7.20 13.88
CA SER A 17 30.42 -7.70 14.51
C SER A 17 29.54 -6.62 15.14
N TYR A 18 30.08 -5.43 15.44
CA TYR A 18 29.30 -4.24 15.83
C TYR A 18 28.67 -3.49 14.64
N ASN A 19 29.15 -3.71 13.40
CA ASN A 19 28.56 -3.12 12.18
C ASN A 19 27.70 -4.09 11.37
N LEU A 20 27.64 -5.39 11.73
CA LEU A 20 26.57 -6.29 11.30
C LEU A 20 25.33 -6.13 12.19
N GLY A 21 24.81 -4.91 12.28
CA GLY A 21 23.38 -4.72 12.44
C GLY A 21 22.73 -5.16 11.12
N SER A 22 22.66 -6.47 10.88
CA SER A 22 21.93 -7.00 9.74
C SER A 22 20.48 -6.59 9.96
N ALA A 23 20.01 -5.61 9.21
CA ALA A 23 18.60 -5.55 8.85
C ALA A 23 18.28 -6.97 8.35
N ALA A 24 17.50 -7.72 9.12
CA ALA A 24 17.12 -9.07 8.71
C ALA A 24 16.38 -8.89 7.38
N ALA A 25 17.00 -9.32 6.27
CA ALA A 25 16.37 -9.27 4.96
C ALA A 25 15.06 -10.04 5.10
N THR A 26 13.94 -9.34 4.96
CA THR A 26 12.64 -9.97 5.11
C THR A 26 12.49 -11.03 4.03
N ASN A 27 12.31 -12.27 4.48
CA ASN A 27 12.22 -13.40 3.58
C ASN A 27 10.79 -13.51 3.06
N PHE A 28 10.64 -13.43 1.74
CA PHE A 28 9.40 -13.71 1.02
C PHE A 28 9.59 -14.86 0.03
N ASP A 29 8.55 -15.45 -0.54
CA ASP A 29 8.68 -16.60 -1.45
C ASP A 29 8.68 -16.18 -2.93
N TYR A 30 7.74 -15.32 -3.32
CA TYR A 30 7.54 -14.85 -4.69
C TYR A 30 6.96 -13.43 -4.72
N PHE A 31 6.97 -12.79 -5.88
CA PHE A 31 6.30 -11.50 -6.09
C PHE A 31 4.95 -11.69 -6.76
N VAL A 32 4.01 -10.81 -6.47
CA VAL A 32 2.77 -10.64 -7.22
C VAL A 32 2.78 -9.26 -7.85
N LEU A 33 2.82 -9.19 -9.18
CA LEU A 33 2.54 -7.95 -9.91
C LEU A 33 1.04 -7.87 -10.13
N VAL A 34 0.42 -6.84 -9.58
CA VAL A 34 -1.02 -6.57 -9.71
C VAL A 34 -1.22 -5.46 -10.72
N ARG A 35 -1.95 -5.77 -11.79
CA ARG A 35 -2.35 -4.81 -12.83
C ARG A 35 -3.85 -4.59 -12.76
N GLN A 36 -4.28 -3.34 -12.62
CA GLN A 36 -5.69 -2.96 -12.49
C GLN A 36 -6.26 -2.46 -13.82
N TRP A 37 -7.54 -2.77 -14.08
CA TRP A 37 -8.24 -2.34 -15.28
C TRP A 37 -9.03 -1.06 -15.03
N LEU A 38 -8.56 0.06 -15.60
CA LEU A 38 -9.16 1.38 -15.40
C LEU A 38 -10.63 1.45 -15.83
N GLY A 39 -11.06 0.68 -16.85
CA GLY A 39 -12.46 0.66 -17.28
C GLY A 39 -13.45 0.18 -16.20
N SER A 40 -12.97 -0.62 -15.24
CA SER A 40 -13.78 -1.05 -14.10
C SER A 40 -13.53 -0.20 -12.86
N VAL A 41 -12.27 0.10 -12.55
CA VAL A 41 -11.89 0.92 -11.38
C VAL A 41 -12.45 2.34 -11.48
N CYS A 42 -12.43 2.92 -12.68
CA CYS A 42 -12.85 4.30 -12.95
C CYS A 42 -14.23 4.39 -13.61
N SER A 43 -15.12 3.42 -13.34
CA SER A 43 -16.48 3.43 -13.87
C SER A 43 -17.25 4.71 -13.45
N THR A 44 -18.38 5.02 -14.11
CA THR A 44 -19.11 6.30 -13.93
C THR A 44 -19.53 6.61 -12.49
N THR A 45 -19.56 5.62 -11.60
CA THR A 45 -19.89 5.76 -10.18
C THR A 45 -18.67 6.08 -9.29
N SER A 46 -17.45 5.96 -9.82
CA SER A 46 -16.18 6.16 -9.09
C SER A 46 -15.19 6.92 -10.00
N PRO A 47 -15.32 8.25 -10.15
CA PRO A 47 -14.48 9.00 -11.07
C PRO A 47 -13.02 9.04 -10.61
N CYS A 48 -12.08 8.77 -11.53
CA CYS A 48 -10.63 8.87 -11.31
C CYS A 48 -10.11 10.22 -11.83
N PRO A 49 -9.99 11.25 -10.98
CA PRO A 49 -9.67 12.62 -11.42
C PRO A 49 -8.28 12.75 -12.05
N LEU A 50 -7.31 11.93 -11.61
CA LEU A 50 -5.91 11.99 -12.07
C LEU A 50 -5.63 11.17 -13.33
N VAL A 51 -6.59 10.37 -13.81
CA VAL A 51 -6.39 9.40 -14.91
C VAL A 51 -7.07 9.87 -16.20
N GLN A 52 -7.52 11.12 -16.24
CA GLN A 52 -8.30 11.69 -17.35
C GLN A 52 -7.54 11.72 -18.70
N ASN A 53 -6.19 11.68 -18.67
CA ASN A 53 -5.34 11.77 -19.88
C ASN A 53 -4.47 10.53 -20.12
N ILE A 54 -4.63 9.49 -19.30
CA ILE A 54 -3.87 8.25 -19.43
C ILE A 54 -4.73 7.32 -20.27
N GLY A 55 -4.27 7.02 -21.49
CA GLY A 55 -5.01 6.20 -22.44
C GLY A 55 -5.48 4.86 -21.86
N TYR A 56 -6.49 4.27 -22.48
CA TYR A 56 -7.18 3.05 -22.04
C TYR A 56 -6.24 1.84 -21.96
N THR A 57 -5.77 1.52 -20.76
CA THR A 57 -4.78 0.45 -20.53
C THR A 57 -4.90 -0.10 -19.11
N PHE A 58 -4.34 -1.28 -18.86
CA PHE A 58 -4.08 -1.72 -17.50
C PHE A 58 -2.95 -0.89 -16.91
N THR A 59 -3.12 -0.46 -15.68
CA THR A 59 -2.07 0.24 -14.93
C THR A 59 -1.55 -0.62 -13.79
N ILE A 60 -0.39 -0.27 -13.27
CA ILE A 60 0.19 -0.91 -12.09
C ILE A 60 -0.66 -0.53 -10.87
N HIS A 61 -1.02 -1.55 -10.08
CA HIS A 61 -1.44 -1.35 -8.70
C HIS A 61 -0.21 -1.50 -7.80
N GLY A 62 0.51 -2.62 -7.89
CA GLY A 62 1.76 -2.80 -7.16
C GLY A 62 2.51 -4.10 -7.43
N LEU A 63 3.68 -4.23 -6.81
CA LEU A 63 4.52 -5.43 -6.83
C LEU A 63 4.75 -5.91 -5.40
N TRP A 64 4.11 -7.01 -5.02
CA TRP A 64 4.00 -7.39 -3.60
C TRP A 64 4.84 -8.63 -3.28
N PRO A 65 5.89 -8.51 -2.44
CA PRO A 65 6.51 -9.66 -1.79
C PRO A 65 5.48 -10.52 -1.06
N THR A 66 5.39 -11.80 -1.42
CA THR A 66 4.32 -12.69 -0.99
C THR A 66 4.90 -14.02 -0.51
N ASN A 67 4.25 -14.62 0.50
CA ASN A 67 4.57 -15.94 1.04
C ASN A 67 3.53 -16.96 0.56
N ASN A 68 3.92 -18.24 0.45
CA ASN A 68 2.99 -19.33 0.17
C ASN A 68 1.93 -19.48 1.29
N SER A 69 2.27 -19.08 2.50
CA SER A 69 1.39 -19.04 3.66
C SER A 69 1.17 -17.60 4.10
N ARG A 70 -0.06 -17.26 4.51
CA ARG A 70 -0.34 -15.98 5.17
C ARG A 70 0.27 -15.95 6.59
N PRO A 71 0.64 -14.78 7.12
CA PRO A 71 0.54 -13.45 6.50
C PRO A 71 1.65 -13.18 5.49
N TYR A 72 1.36 -12.30 4.53
CA TYR A 72 2.35 -11.77 3.59
C TYR A 72 3.19 -10.69 4.28
N PRO A 73 4.49 -10.56 3.96
CA PRO A 73 5.35 -9.56 4.58
C PRO A 73 4.92 -8.16 4.14
N ARG A 74 4.71 -7.27 5.11
CA ARG A 74 4.39 -5.86 4.89
C ARG A 74 5.15 -4.99 5.87
N ASN A 75 5.39 -3.73 5.51
CA ASN A 75 5.95 -2.70 6.39
C ASN A 75 7.31 -3.05 6.98
N CYS A 76 8.16 -3.68 6.17
CA CYS A 76 9.35 -4.39 6.63
C CYS A 76 10.47 -3.48 7.12
N ASP A 77 10.54 -2.23 6.65
CA ASP A 77 11.56 -1.27 7.09
C ASP A 77 10.95 0.14 7.29
N PRO A 78 10.38 0.43 8.47
CA PRO A 78 9.81 1.74 8.79
C PRO A 78 10.83 2.87 8.85
N SER A 79 12.13 2.56 8.88
CA SER A 79 13.20 3.56 8.86
C SER A 79 13.45 4.12 7.46
N LYS A 80 12.84 3.52 6.43
CA LYS A 80 12.94 3.93 5.02
C LYS A 80 11.59 4.35 4.45
N PRO A 81 10.95 5.40 5.00
CA PRO A 81 9.69 5.88 4.47
C PRO A 81 9.85 6.38 3.03
N PHE A 82 8.74 6.47 2.30
CA PHE A 82 8.77 6.96 0.94
C PHE A 82 9.30 8.38 0.82
N ASP A 83 10.21 8.61 -0.12
CA ASP A 83 10.72 9.93 -0.47
C ASP A 83 10.54 10.19 -1.97
N SER A 84 9.69 11.16 -2.30
CA SER A 84 9.41 11.52 -3.69
C SER A 84 10.64 12.00 -4.45
N GLY A 85 11.67 12.51 -3.76
CA GLY A 85 12.95 12.92 -4.35
C GLY A 85 13.70 11.76 -4.99
N ASN A 86 13.60 10.55 -4.44
CA ASN A 86 14.29 9.37 -4.97
C ASN A 86 13.70 8.88 -6.30
N VAL A 87 12.42 9.16 -6.55
CA VAL A 87 11.71 8.76 -7.78
C VAL A 87 11.50 9.91 -8.75
N ALA A 88 12.00 11.12 -8.45
CA ALA A 88 11.83 12.30 -9.29
C ALA A 88 12.26 12.07 -10.75
N SER A 89 13.32 11.29 -10.98
CA SER A 89 13.83 10.96 -12.31
C SER A 89 12.90 10.11 -13.19
N ILE A 90 11.94 9.39 -12.58
CA ILE A 90 10.99 8.49 -13.27
C ILE A 90 9.53 8.88 -13.03
N ARG A 91 9.30 10.07 -12.46
CA ARG A 91 7.97 10.52 -12.06
C ARG A 91 6.96 10.46 -13.21
N GLY A 92 7.32 10.93 -14.40
CA GLY A 92 6.41 10.92 -15.56
C GLY A 92 5.99 9.51 -15.99
N GLU A 93 6.87 8.52 -15.84
CA GLU A 93 6.54 7.12 -16.11
C GLU A 93 5.61 6.55 -15.04
N LEU A 94 5.85 6.89 -13.77
CA LEU A 94 4.95 6.51 -12.67
C LEU A 94 3.56 7.14 -12.84
N GLU A 95 3.47 8.42 -13.20
CA GLU A 95 2.19 9.07 -13.47
C GLU A 95 1.46 8.40 -14.63
N THR A 96 2.18 7.90 -15.64
CA THR A 96 1.57 7.27 -16.82
C THR A 96 1.16 5.82 -16.57
N TYR A 97 2.02 5.01 -15.98
CA TYR A 97 1.84 3.55 -15.90
C TYR A 97 1.43 3.07 -14.50
N TRP A 98 1.63 3.89 -13.47
CA TRP A 98 1.27 3.61 -12.08
C TRP A 98 0.46 4.76 -11.43
N PRO A 99 -0.60 5.27 -12.09
CA PRO A 99 -1.36 6.39 -11.57
C PRO A 99 -2.19 6.03 -10.34
N SER A 100 -2.46 7.05 -9.52
CA SER A 100 -3.43 6.96 -8.45
C SER A 100 -4.86 7.13 -8.99
N THR A 101 -5.78 6.26 -8.56
CA THR A 101 -7.18 6.24 -9.01
C THR A 101 -8.14 6.93 -8.04
N GLY A 102 -7.71 7.22 -6.80
CA GLY A 102 -8.56 7.85 -5.77
C GLY A 102 -7.84 8.78 -4.78
N HIS A 103 -6.52 8.95 -4.91
CA HIS A 103 -5.68 9.78 -4.02
C HIS A 103 -4.67 10.61 -4.80
N THR A 104 -3.77 11.32 -4.11
CA THR A 104 -2.58 11.87 -4.76
C THR A 104 -1.61 10.77 -5.18
N TYR A 105 -0.74 11.08 -6.14
CA TYR A 105 0.32 10.16 -6.58
C TYR A 105 1.28 9.81 -5.44
N GLU A 106 1.71 10.81 -4.68
CA GLU A 106 2.67 10.63 -3.58
C GLU A 106 2.10 9.74 -2.48
N TRP A 107 0.79 9.83 -2.23
CA TRP A 107 0.14 8.96 -1.27
C TRP A 107 0.15 7.51 -1.77
N PHE A 108 -0.23 7.29 -3.03
CA PHE A 108 -0.34 5.94 -3.57
C PHE A 108 1.02 5.26 -3.70
N TRP A 109 2.00 5.93 -4.31
CA TRP A 109 3.36 5.38 -4.39
C TRP A 109 4.00 5.24 -3.01
N GLY A 110 3.70 6.17 -2.10
CA GLY A 110 4.14 6.07 -0.71
C GLY A 110 3.62 4.83 -0.02
N HIS A 111 2.32 4.56 -0.16
CA HIS A 111 1.67 3.34 0.33
C HIS A 111 2.30 2.08 -0.25
N GLU A 112 2.44 1.99 -1.57
CA GLU A 112 3.03 0.82 -2.23
C GLU A 112 4.49 0.57 -1.82
N TRP A 113 5.26 1.63 -1.60
CA TRP A 113 6.62 1.52 -1.12
C TRP A 113 6.70 1.10 0.35
N ASP A 114 6.01 1.83 1.23
CA ASP A 114 6.07 1.60 2.68
C ASP A 114 5.54 0.21 3.03
N ALA A 115 4.42 -0.18 2.41
CA ALA A 115 3.77 -1.47 2.65
C ALA A 115 4.54 -2.64 2.02
N HIS A 116 4.98 -2.52 0.76
CA HIS A 116 5.50 -3.66 -0.01
C HIS A 116 6.95 -3.49 -0.46
N GLY A 117 7.31 -2.32 -0.98
CA GLY A 117 8.66 -2.04 -1.49
C GLY A 117 9.75 -2.22 -0.44
N THR A 118 9.51 -1.82 0.80
CA THR A 118 10.45 -2.02 1.92
C THR A 118 10.71 -3.51 2.23
N CYS A 119 9.80 -4.41 1.83
CA CYS A 119 9.96 -5.86 1.98
C CYS A 119 10.75 -6.49 0.83
N ALA A 120 11.00 -5.75 -0.24
CA ALA A 120 11.68 -6.23 -1.44
C ALA A 120 13.17 -5.87 -1.47
N LEU A 121 13.74 -5.34 -0.39
CA LEU A 121 15.11 -4.81 -0.34
C LEU A 121 16.22 -5.81 -0.67
N SER A 122 15.95 -7.11 -0.58
CA SER A 122 16.87 -8.17 -1.00
C SER A 122 16.98 -8.33 -2.52
N VAL A 123 16.00 -7.83 -3.27
CA VAL A 123 15.96 -7.84 -4.75
C VAL A 123 16.12 -6.43 -5.31
N PHE A 124 15.43 -5.46 -4.71
CA PHE A 124 15.46 -4.05 -5.06
C PHE A 124 16.08 -3.24 -3.92
N PRO A 125 17.40 -3.04 -3.89
CA PRO A 125 18.11 -2.49 -2.72
C PRO A 125 17.77 -1.03 -2.41
N THR A 126 17.10 -0.33 -3.32
CA THR A 126 16.70 1.07 -3.16
C THR A 126 15.28 1.31 -3.64
N GLN A 127 14.67 2.41 -3.17
CA GLN A 127 13.36 2.86 -3.62
C GLN A 127 13.30 3.04 -5.15
N LEU A 128 14.31 3.70 -5.73
CA LEU A 128 14.38 3.88 -7.17
C LEU A 128 14.50 2.55 -7.92
N ALA A 129 15.27 1.59 -7.38
CA ALA A 129 15.40 0.26 -7.99
C ALA A 129 14.07 -0.50 -7.98
N TYR A 130 13.29 -0.39 -6.92
CA TYR A 130 11.96 -1.02 -6.83
C TYR A 130 11.03 -0.47 -7.90
N PHE A 131 10.82 0.85 -7.93
CA PHE A 131 9.90 1.47 -8.89
C PHE A 131 10.33 1.26 -10.35
N ARG A 132 11.63 1.38 -10.66
CA ARG A 132 12.14 1.07 -12.01
C ARG A 132 11.93 -0.39 -12.37
N GLY A 133 12.26 -1.33 -11.48
CA GLY A 133 12.07 -2.75 -11.72
C GLY A 133 10.60 -3.12 -11.98
N VAL A 134 9.65 -2.47 -11.29
CA VAL A 134 8.22 -2.67 -11.55
C VAL A 134 7.81 -2.10 -12.91
N LEU A 135 8.32 -0.92 -13.30
CA LEU A 135 8.08 -0.34 -14.63
C LEU A 135 8.64 -1.25 -15.74
N ASP A 136 9.86 -1.78 -15.56
CA ASP A 136 10.48 -2.71 -16.49
C ASP A 136 9.65 -4.00 -16.63
N LEU A 137 9.19 -4.58 -15.52
CA LEU A 137 8.25 -5.71 -15.54
C LEU A 137 6.97 -5.37 -16.30
N ASN A 138 6.39 -4.20 -16.04
CA ASN A 138 5.19 -3.72 -16.71
C ASN A 138 5.35 -3.62 -18.23
N HIS A 139 6.51 -3.16 -18.71
CA HIS A 139 6.83 -3.09 -20.14
C HIS A 139 7.09 -4.47 -20.76
N ASN A 140 7.88 -5.30 -20.08
CA ASN A 140 8.28 -6.63 -20.55
C ASN A 140 7.09 -7.61 -20.61
N TYR A 141 6.11 -7.43 -19.73
CA TYR A 141 4.92 -8.25 -19.61
C TYR A 141 3.66 -7.45 -20.00
N ASN A 142 3.65 -6.94 -21.25
CA ASN A 142 2.54 -6.17 -21.79
C ASN A 142 1.27 -7.03 -21.94
N LEU A 143 0.31 -6.77 -21.06
CA LEU A 143 -0.93 -7.53 -20.89
C LEU A 143 -1.90 -7.27 -22.05
N GLU A 144 -2.01 -6.02 -22.45
CA GLU A 144 -2.89 -5.51 -23.50
C GLU A 144 -2.60 -6.15 -24.84
N ASN A 145 -1.33 -6.16 -25.25
CA ASN A 145 -0.90 -6.78 -26.50
C ASN A 145 -1.16 -8.29 -26.50
N THR A 146 -0.98 -8.95 -25.36
CA THR A 146 -1.19 -10.39 -25.24
C THR A 146 -2.68 -10.75 -25.33
N LEU A 147 -3.55 -10.01 -24.64
CA LEU A 147 -5.00 -10.18 -24.73
C LEU A 147 -5.53 -9.85 -26.13
N SER A 148 -5.06 -8.73 -26.70
CA SER A 148 -5.42 -8.27 -28.05
C SER A 148 -5.08 -9.31 -29.11
N ALA A 149 -3.89 -9.92 -29.04
CA ALA A 149 -3.47 -10.99 -29.96
C ALA A 149 -4.35 -12.25 -29.86
N ALA A 150 -5.00 -12.46 -28.71
CA ALA A 150 -5.98 -13.53 -28.52
C ALA A 150 -7.43 -13.13 -28.87
N GLY A 151 -7.64 -11.93 -29.43
CA GLY A 151 -8.97 -11.39 -29.76
C GLY A 151 -9.78 -10.93 -28.54
N ILE A 152 -9.13 -10.77 -27.37
CA ILE A 152 -9.75 -10.29 -26.14
C ILE A 152 -9.51 -8.78 -26.06
N GLN A 153 -10.58 -8.02 -26.17
CA GLN A 153 -10.57 -6.56 -26.25
C GLN A 153 -11.54 -6.01 -25.22
N PRO A 154 -11.37 -4.75 -24.77
CA PRO A 154 -12.39 -4.10 -23.96
C PRO A 154 -13.74 -4.10 -24.68
N SER A 155 -14.75 -4.71 -24.07
CA SER A 155 -16.10 -4.76 -24.60
C SER A 155 -17.13 -4.99 -23.50
N ASN A 156 -18.38 -4.60 -23.77
CA ASN A 156 -19.50 -4.91 -22.88
C ASN A 156 -19.94 -6.38 -22.97
N SER A 157 -19.35 -7.16 -23.88
CA SER A 157 -19.58 -8.60 -24.02
C SER A 157 -18.82 -9.37 -22.94
N GLN A 158 -19.30 -10.57 -22.64
CA GLN A 158 -18.66 -11.44 -21.66
C GLN A 158 -17.56 -12.29 -22.30
N TYR A 159 -16.48 -12.49 -21.55
CA TYR A 159 -15.46 -13.49 -21.80
C TYR A 159 -15.55 -14.57 -20.73
N THR A 160 -15.20 -15.81 -21.08
CA THR A 160 -14.98 -16.82 -20.03
C THR A 160 -13.66 -16.53 -19.33
N SER A 161 -13.64 -16.62 -18.00
CA SER A 161 -12.40 -16.41 -17.23
C SER A 161 -11.29 -17.37 -17.66
N THR A 162 -11.65 -18.61 -18.02
CA THR A 162 -10.71 -19.59 -18.58
C THR A 162 -10.09 -19.15 -19.91
N ALA A 163 -10.84 -18.48 -20.80
CA ALA A 163 -10.27 -17.97 -22.06
C ALA A 163 -9.24 -16.87 -21.80
N VAL A 164 -9.53 -15.96 -20.86
CA VAL A 164 -8.61 -14.89 -20.47
C VAL A 164 -7.34 -15.47 -19.84
N VAL A 165 -7.46 -16.39 -18.87
CA VAL A 165 -6.29 -17.05 -18.27
C VAL A 165 -5.47 -17.79 -19.32
N ARG A 166 -6.11 -18.53 -20.23
CA ARG A 166 -5.41 -19.28 -21.29
C ARG A 166 -4.64 -18.36 -22.24
N ALA A 167 -5.19 -17.21 -22.58
CA ALA A 167 -4.52 -16.23 -23.44
C ALA A 167 -3.23 -15.69 -22.80
N LEU A 168 -3.19 -15.59 -21.48
CA LEU A 168 -2.06 -15.06 -20.73
C LEU A 168 -1.05 -16.15 -20.32
N GLN A 169 -1.51 -17.38 -20.13
CA GLN A 169 -0.73 -18.40 -19.43
C GLN A 169 0.65 -18.68 -20.02
N SER A 170 0.78 -18.68 -21.36
CA SER A 170 2.05 -18.98 -22.04
C SER A 170 3.14 -17.95 -21.78
N ARG A 171 2.77 -16.68 -21.53
CA ARG A 171 3.71 -15.57 -21.32
C ARG A 171 3.86 -15.18 -19.85
N PHE A 172 2.82 -15.42 -19.04
CA PHE A 172 2.72 -14.91 -17.67
C PHE A 172 2.73 -15.99 -16.60
N GLY A 173 2.75 -17.28 -16.97
CA GLY A 173 2.70 -18.38 -16.01
C GLY A 173 1.40 -18.35 -15.20
N GLY A 174 0.24 -18.59 -15.81
CA GLY A 174 -1.03 -18.81 -15.08
C GLY A 174 -1.42 -17.74 -14.05
N PRO A 175 -1.86 -16.54 -14.49
CA PRO A 175 -2.31 -15.48 -13.59
C PRO A 175 -3.65 -15.79 -12.92
N GLN A 176 -3.98 -15.06 -11.84
CA GLN A 176 -5.33 -15.04 -11.26
C GLN A 176 -6.06 -13.75 -11.58
N LEU A 177 -7.39 -13.85 -11.74
CA LEU A 177 -8.26 -12.75 -12.12
C LEU A 177 -9.12 -12.35 -10.93
N SER A 178 -9.10 -11.07 -10.59
CA SER A 178 -9.94 -10.45 -9.56
C SER A 178 -11.05 -9.65 -10.24
N CYS A 179 -12.28 -9.79 -9.77
CA CYS A 179 -13.46 -9.12 -10.31
C CYS A 179 -14.25 -8.41 -9.22
N TYR A 180 -14.95 -7.35 -9.60
CA TYR A 180 -16.04 -6.81 -8.80
C TYR A 180 -17.21 -7.80 -8.73
N PRO A 181 -18.11 -7.69 -7.73
CA PRO A 181 -19.28 -8.56 -7.60
C PRO A 181 -20.19 -8.59 -8.84
N ASN A 182 -20.19 -7.52 -9.64
CA ASN A 182 -20.93 -7.42 -10.91
C ASN A 182 -20.28 -8.17 -12.09
N GLY A 183 -19.15 -8.85 -11.88
CA GLY A 183 -18.43 -9.62 -12.89
C GLY A 183 -17.49 -8.79 -13.77
N ASN A 184 -17.29 -7.51 -13.50
CA ASN A 184 -16.29 -6.71 -14.21
C ASN A 184 -14.88 -7.03 -13.71
N LEU A 185 -13.94 -7.22 -14.64
CA LEU A 185 -12.54 -7.46 -14.33
C LEU A 185 -11.94 -6.25 -13.60
N LYS A 186 -11.52 -6.46 -12.36
CA LYS A 186 -10.86 -5.47 -11.52
C LYS A 186 -9.34 -5.51 -11.76
N GLU A 187 -8.72 -6.66 -11.57
CA GLU A 187 -7.26 -6.83 -11.65
C GLU A 187 -6.84 -8.16 -12.25
N VAL A 188 -5.62 -8.18 -12.78
CA VAL A 188 -4.88 -9.38 -13.16
C VAL A 188 -3.63 -9.49 -12.28
N TRP A 189 -3.54 -10.60 -11.55
CA TRP A 189 -2.48 -10.90 -10.59
C TRP A 189 -1.51 -11.91 -11.22
N MET A 190 -0.28 -11.49 -11.46
CA MET A 190 0.75 -12.30 -12.12
C MET A 190 1.89 -12.56 -11.14
N CYS A 191 2.37 -13.79 -11.07
CA CYS A 191 3.34 -14.20 -10.05
C CYS A 191 4.73 -14.38 -10.64
N PHE A 192 5.74 -13.96 -9.90
CA PHE A 192 7.14 -13.99 -10.33
C PHE A 192 8.03 -14.56 -9.23
N ARG A 193 9.05 -15.32 -9.62
CA ARG A 193 10.16 -15.65 -8.70
C ARG A 193 10.93 -14.39 -8.32
N LYS A 194 11.84 -14.51 -7.36
CA LYS A 194 12.75 -13.41 -6.95
C LYS A 194 13.70 -12.95 -8.07
N ASP A 195 13.96 -13.80 -9.06
CA ASP A 195 14.70 -13.45 -10.28
C ASP A 195 13.81 -12.83 -11.37
N LEU A 196 12.56 -12.50 -11.03
CA LEU A 196 11.57 -11.84 -11.89
C LEU A 196 11.13 -12.69 -13.09
N THR A 197 11.31 -14.02 -13.02
CA THR A 197 10.75 -14.96 -14.00
C THR A 197 9.32 -15.37 -13.64
N PRO A 198 8.41 -15.52 -14.62
CA PRO A 198 6.98 -15.74 -14.37
C PRO A 198 6.72 -17.17 -13.89
N ILE A 199 5.77 -17.32 -12.97
CA ILE A 199 5.32 -18.59 -12.40
C ILE A 199 3.81 -18.62 -12.23
N ASN A 200 3.24 -19.83 -12.27
CA ASN A 200 1.84 -20.08 -11.89
C ASN A 200 1.54 -19.51 -10.51
N CYS A 201 0.56 -18.60 -10.45
CA CYS A 201 0.08 -18.09 -9.17
C CYS A 201 -0.57 -19.21 -8.34
N PRO A 202 -0.24 -19.34 -7.03
CA PRO A 202 -0.87 -20.32 -6.16
C PRO A 202 -2.39 -20.18 -6.11
N THR A 203 -3.12 -21.30 -6.12
CA THR A 203 -4.59 -21.32 -6.10
C THR A 203 -5.16 -20.56 -4.90
N GLY A 204 -6.17 -19.71 -5.13
CA GLY A 204 -6.86 -18.98 -4.06
C GLY A 204 -6.18 -17.69 -3.62
N LEU A 205 -5.14 -17.23 -4.32
CA LEU A 205 -4.42 -15.99 -4.04
C LEU A 205 -5.36 -14.77 -3.95
N VAL A 206 -6.30 -14.63 -4.89
CA VAL A 206 -7.28 -13.53 -4.93
C VAL A 206 -8.50 -13.72 -4.01
N GLY A 207 -8.61 -14.88 -3.34
CA GLY A 207 -9.67 -15.16 -2.37
C GLY A 207 -11.10 -14.97 -2.90
N SER A 208 -11.94 -14.27 -2.13
CA SER A 208 -13.36 -14.02 -2.45
C SER A 208 -13.57 -13.11 -3.66
N SER A 209 -12.54 -12.40 -4.11
CA SER A 209 -12.60 -11.51 -5.27
C SER A 209 -12.34 -12.26 -6.58
N ALA A 210 -12.14 -13.58 -6.54
CA ALA A 210 -11.94 -14.38 -7.74
C ALA A 210 -13.08 -14.17 -8.74
N CYS A 211 -12.71 -13.92 -10.00
CA CYS A 211 -13.69 -13.84 -11.08
C CYS A 211 -14.49 -15.15 -11.21
N GLY A 212 -15.79 -15.01 -11.46
CA GLY A 212 -16.67 -16.12 -11.80
C GLY A 212 -16.31 -16.78 -13.15
N PRO A 213 -17.13 -17.73 -13.63
CA PRO A 213 -16.89 -18.40 -14.91
C PRO A 213 -16.92 -17.44 -16.10
N ASN A 214 -17.65 -16.33 -15.98
CA ASN A 214 -17.72 -15.27 -16.95
C ASN A 214 -17.32 -13.94 -16.32
N LEU A 215 -16.68 -13.09 -17.10
CA LEU A 215 -16.31 -11.74 -16.72
C LEU A 215 -16.54 -10.77 -17.87
N LYS A 216 -16.56 -9.48 -17.56
CA LYS A 216 -16.55 -8.40 -18.55
C LYS A 216 -15.27 -7.60 -18.40
N ILE A 217 -14.72 -7.15 -19.52
CA ILE A 217 -13.64 -6.16 -19.54
C ILE A 217 -14.27 -4.90 -20.13
N PRO A 218 -15.04 -4.13 -19.34
CA PRO A 218 -15.83 -3.04 -19.88
C PRO A 218 -14.92 -1.99 -20.51
N PRO A 219 -15.32 -1.39 -21.64
CA PRO A 219 -14.66 -0.19 -22.13
C PRO A 219 -14.86 0.91 -21.09
N LEU A 220 -13.86 1.77 -20.92
CA LEU A 220 -13.99 2.93 -20.05
C LEU A 220 -14.95 3.92 -20.69
N THR A 221 -16.06 4.25 -20.01
CA THR A 221 -17.10 5.17 -20.51
C THR A 221 -17.06 6.49 -19.74
N GLY A 222 -16.78 7.60 -20.45
CA GLY A 222 -16.76 8.96 -19.89
C GLY A 222 -16.17 9.98 -20.89
N ASN A 223 -16.39 11.28 -20.66
CA ASN A 223 -16.02 12.41 -21.53
C ASN A 223 -14.49 12.67 -21.64
N GLN A 224 -13.67 11.61 -21.54
CA GLN A 224 -12.21 11.63 -21.40
C GLN A 224 -11.49 10.83 -22.49
N VAL A 225 -12.22 10.42 -23.55
CA VAL A 225 -11.64 9.82 -24.75
C VAL A 225 -11.13 10.94 -25.66
N THR A 226 -9.84 11.24 -25.63
CA THR A 226 -9.24 11.82 -26.85
C THR A 226 -9.04 10.70 -27.86
N THR A 227 -9.72 10.85 -28.99
CA THR A 227 -9.79 9.95 -30.15
C THR A 227 -8.44 9.80 -30.88
N THR A 228 -7.37 9.38 -30.19
CA THR A 228 -6.03 9.35 -30.79
C THR A 228 -5.40 7.95 -30.84
N LEU A 229 -6.04 6.90 -30.30
CA LEU A 229 -5.43 5.56 -30.26
C LEU A 229 -6.14 4.44 -31.03
N LEU A 230 -7.16 4.75 -31.84
CA LEU A 230 -7.78 3.75 -32.74
C LEU A 230 -7.22 3.75 -34.17
N THR A 231 -6.18 4.53 -34.50
CA THR A 231 -5.66 4.60 -35.89
C THR A 231 -4.16 4.37 -36.07
N ARG A 232 -3.38 4.02 -35.04
CA ARG A 232 -2.02 3.52 -35.25
C ARG A 232 -2.03 2.01 -35.39
N SER A 233 -2.20 1.55 -36.63
CA SER A 233 -1.73 0.23 -37.04
C SER A 233 -0.27 0.05 -36.62
N PRO A 234 0.13 -1.12 -36.09
CA PRO A 234 1.52 -1.38 -35.78
C PRO A 234 2.32 -1.40 -37.08
N SER A 235 3.25 -0.46 -37.24
CA SER A 235 4.32 -0.60 -38.22
C SER A 235 5.05 -1.91 -37.89
N ALA A 236 4.99 -2.84 -38.83
CA ALA A 236 5.72 -4.09 -38.77
C ALA A 236 7.21 -3.80 -38.57
N VAL A 237 7.77 -4.32 -37.47
CA VAL A 237 9.21 -4.58 -37.36
C VAL A 237 9.49 -5.76 -38.31
N PRO A 238 10.50 -5.70 -39.19
CA PRO A 238 10.73 -6.77 -40.14
C PRO A 238 11.19 -8.03 -39.40
N ALA A 239 10.40 -9.10 -39.55
CA ALA A 239 10.82 -10.45 -39.21
C ALA A 239 11.96 -10.85 -40.15
N SER A 240 13.14 -11.14 -39.59
CA SER A 240 14.21 -11.77 -40.34
C SER A 240 13.91 -13.26 -40.57
N ASN A 241 14.10 -13.66 -41.83
CA ASN A 241 14.20 -15.02 -42.35
C ASN A 241 12.93 -15.90 -42.34
N ALA A 242 12.17 -15.81 -43.43
CA ALA A 242 11.49 -16.97 -44.01
C ALA A 242 11.51 -16.86 -45.54
N THR A 243 12.23 -17.76 -46.18
CA THR A 243 12.28 -17.99 -47.63
C THR A 243 10.91 -18.35 -48.17
N THR A 244 10.41 -17.61 -49.18
CA THR A 244 9.30 -18.08 -50.02
C THR A 244 9.51 -17.75 -51.50
N ILE A 245 9.01 -18.68 -52.31
CA ILE A 245 9.08 -18.84 -53.77
C ILE A 245 7.89 -18.11 -54.43
N ASP A 246 8.15 -17.56 -55.63
CA ASP A 246 7.28 -17.15 -56.75
C ASP A 246 5.97 -16.34 -56.53
N ALA A 247 6.01 -15.08 -57.00
CA ALA A 247 5.22 -14.39 -58.06
C ALA A 247 3.77 -14.85 -58.44
N PRO A 248 2.96 -14.07 -59.22
CA PRO A 248 3.16 -12.69 -59.73
C PRO A 248 1.95 -11.71 -59.62
N ALA A 249 2.33 -10.46 -59.89
CA ALA A 249 1.64 -9.25 -60.36
C ALA A 249 0.18 -9.28 -60.88
N ALA A 250 -0.52 -8.17 -60.61
CA ALA A 250 -1.49 -7.54 -61.52
C ALA A 250 -1.36 -6.00 -61.46
N THR A 251 -1.32 -5.38 -62.63
CA THR A 251 -1.28 -3.94 -62.93
C THR A 251 -2.65 -3.26 -62.75
N PRO A 252 -2.70 -1.92 -62.77
CA PRO A 252 -3.76 -1.29 -63.57
C PRO A 252 -3.26 -0.18 -64.50
N ALA A 253 -3.97 -0.09 -65.62
CA ALA A 253 -3.79 0.86 -66.72
C ALA A 253 -4.38 2.25 -66.41
N ALA A 254 -3.84 3.24 -67.10
CA ALA A 254 -4.31 4.62 -67.18
C ALA A 254 -4.67 4.97 -68.63
N ASP A 255 -5.62 5.90 -68.81
CA ASP A 255 -5.88 6.76 -69.99
C ASP A 255 -7.07 7.67 -69.60
N ALA A 256 -7.24 8.97 -69.88
CA ALA A 256 -6.57 10.06 -70.61
C ALA A 256 -7.41 11.36 -70.31
N PRO A 257 -7.33 12.51 -71.01
CA PRO A 257 -6.22 13.31 -71.55
C PRO A 257 -6.25 14.81 -71.10
N ALA A 258 -5.26 15.56 -71.59
CA ALA A 258 -4.90 16.95 -71.29
C ALA A 258 -5.85 18.06 -71.81
N ALA A 259 -5.81 19.22 -71.15
CA ALA A 259 -6.03 20.53 -71.77
C ALA A 259 -5.17 21.63 -71.09
N THR A 260 -4.54 22.42 -71.95
CA THR A 260 -3.50 23.44 -71.71
C THR A 260 -4.06 24.82 -71.31
N ALA A 261 -3.38 25.54 -70.40
CA ALA A 261 -2.97 26.95 -70.56
C ALA A 261 -2.37 27.54 -69.26
N ALA A 262 -1.46 28.52 -69.45
CA ALA A 262 -0.84 29.44 -68.48
C ALA A 262 0.44 28.95 -67.77
N ALA A 263 1.56 29.08 -68.48
CA ALA A 263 2.88 29.24 -67.89
C ALA A 263 3.07 30.70 -67.47
N ALA A 264 3.17 30.95 -66.16
CA ALA A 264 3.94 32.03 -65.52
C ALA A 264 3.66 31.99 -63.99
N ASP A 265 4.25 31.03 -63.29
CA ASP A 265 4.54 31.05 -61.82
C ASP A 265 5.18 29.74 -61.29
N ASP A 266 5.59 28.81 -62.17
CA ASP A 266 5.92 27.42 -61.79
C ASP A 266 7.38 27.17 -61.34
N ALA A 267 8.31 28.04 -61.69
CA ALA A 267 9.73 27.85 -61.34
C ALA A 267 9.99 28.01 -59.83
N THR A 268 9.30 28.95 -59.18
CA THR A 268 9.42 29.25 -57.75
C THR A 268 8.71 28.20 -56.89
N ALA A 269 7.55 27.70 -57.33
CA ALA A 269 6.81 26.64 -56.66
C ALA A 269 7.53 25.29 -56.74
N THR A 270 8.10 24.96 -57.91
CA THR A 270 8.91 23.74 -58.09
C THR A 270 10.22 23.79 -57.29
N ALA A 271 10.87 24.95 -57.20
CA ALA A 271 12.06 25.13 -56.35
C ALA A 271 11.73 25.00 -54.85
N ALA A 272 10.59 25.55 -54.39
CA ALA A 272 10.14 25.41 -53.01
C ALA A 272 9.79 23.95 -52.66
N ALA A 273 9.12 23.23 -53.57
CA ALA A 273 8.82 21.80 -53.40
C ALA A 273 10.09 20.94 -53.34
N HIS A 274 11.08 21.24 -54.19
CA HIS A 274 12.37 20.54 -54.15
C HIS A 274 13.14 20.86 -52.86
N ALA A 275 13.13 22.12 -52.39
CA ALA A 275 13.76 22.50 -51.13
C ALA A 275 13.11 21.78 -49.93
N ALA A 276 11.77 21.69 -49.91
CA ALA A 276 11.04 20.96 -48.88
C ALA A 276 11.35 19.44 -48.89
N ALA A 277 11.43 18.83 -50.08
CA ALA A 277 11.81 17.42 -50.23
C ALA A 277 13.25 17.15 -49.77
N THR A 278 14.19 18.07 -50.07
CA THR A 278 15.57 17.98 -49.61
C THR A 278 15.66 18.14 -48.08
N ALA A 279 14.91 19.06 -47.49
CA ALA A 279 14.84 19.23 -46.04
C ALA A 279 14.24 17.99 -45.34
N ALA A 280 13.19 17.39 -45.91
CA ALA A 280 12.60 16.15 -45.39
C ALA A 280 13.58 14.97 -45.45
N ARG A 281 14.35 14.84 -46.55
CA ARG A 281 15.42 13.83 -46.64
C ARG A 281 16.54 14.07 -45.63
N ALA A 282 16.95 15.32 -45.44
CA ALA A 282 17.96 15.65 -44.43
C ALA A 282 17.48 15.32 -43.01
N ALA A 283 16.22 15.61 -42.69
CA ALA A 283 15.61 15.25 -41.41
C ALA A 283 15.52 13.72 -41.21
N ALA A 284 15.15 12.97 -42.25
CA ALA A 284 15.12 11.51 -42.20
C ALA A 284 16.51 10.90 -41.98
N THR A 285 17.55 11.42 -42.64
CA THR A 285 18.95 11.00 -42.45
C THR A 285 19.43 11.31 -41.03
N ALA A 286 19.10 12.48 -40.49
CA ALA A 286 19.42 12.85 -39.11
C ALA A 286 18.72 11.93 -38.09
N ALA A 287 17.44 11.60 -38.32
CA ALA A 287 16.70 10.66 -37.48
C ALA A 287 17.30 9.24 -37.52
N HIS A 288 17.74 8.78 -38.70
CA HIS A 288 18.41 7.48 -38.84
C HIS A 288 19.77 7.45 -38.12
N ALA A 289 20.55 8.54 -38.21
CA ALA A 289 21.81 8.66 -37.49
C ALA A 289 21.60 8.65 -35.96
N ALA A 290 20.58 9.35 -35.47
CA ALA A 290 20.21 9.35 -34.06
C ALA A 290 19.77 7.96 -33.57
N ALA A 291 18.96 7.25 -34.35
CA ALA A 291 18.55 5.88 -34.04
C ALA A 291 19.74 4.91 -34.01
N THR A 292 20.70 5.07 -34.92
CA THR A 292 21.93 4.26 -34.95
C THR A 292 22.80 4.51 -33.73
N ALA A 293 22.94 5.78 -33.31
CA ALA A 293 23.67 6.13 -32.09
C ALA A 293 22.99 5.58 -30.82
N ALA A 294 21.65 5.63 -30.76
CA ALA A 294 20.87 5.05 -29.66
C ALA A 294 21.04 3.53 -29.58
N HIS A 295 21.03 2.83 -30.73
CA HIS A 295 21.27 1.39 -30.78
C HIS A 295 22.68 1.03 -30.30
N ALA A 296 23.71 1.76 -30.75
CA ALA A 296 25.08 1.55 -30.28
C ALA A 296 25.24 1.77 -28.77
N ALA A 297 24.56 2.78 -28.21
CA ALA A 297 24.54 3.02 -26.77
C ALA A 297 23.85 1.88 -25.99
N ALA A 298 22.74 1.35 -26.51
CA ALA A 298 22.06 0.20 -25.92
C ALA A 298 22.94 -1.06 -25.94
N THR A 299 23.62 -1.34 -27.07
CA THR A 299 24.55 -2.47 -27.15
C THR A 299 25.72 -2.34 -26.17
N ALA A 300 26.23 -1.12 -25.95
CA ALA A 300 27.27 -0.87 -24.95
C ALA A 300 26.76 -1.09 -23.51
N ALA A 301 25.51 -0.72 -23.23
CA ALA A 301 24.87 -0.97 -21.94
C ALA A 301 24.67 -2.46 -21.67
N ASP A 302 24.21 -3.23 -22.67
CA ASP A 302 24.06 -4.69 -22.56
C ASP A 302 25.42 -5.40 -22.32
N ALA A 303 26.48 -4.94 -22.98
CA ALA A 303 27.83 -5.44 -22.76
C ALA A 303 28.32 -5.14 -21.33
N ALA A 304 28.02 -3.95 -20.80
CA ALA A 304 28.34 -3.59 -19.42
C ALA A 304 27.54 -4.40 -18.40
N ALA A 305 26.26 -4.66 -18.66
CA ALA A 305 25.41 -5.52 -17.82
C ALA A 305 25.93 -6.97 -17.80
N THR A 306 26.30 -7.51 -18.96
CA THR A 306 26.90 -8.85 -19.07
C THR A 306 28.21 -8.96 -18.28
N ALA A 307 29.05 -7.91 -18.31
CA ALA A 307 30.28 -7.87 -17.52
C ALA A 307 30.00 -7.80 -16.01
N ALA A 308 28.96 -7.07 -15.59
CA ALA A 308 28.53 -7.00 -14.20
C ALA A 308 28.00 -8.36 -13.68
N ASP A 309 27.23 -9.08 -14.50
CA ASP A 309 26.74 -10.43 -14.17
C ASP A 309 27.88 -11.45 -14.05
N ALA A 310 28.89 -11.36 -14.92
CA ALA A 310 30.09 -12.18 -14.82
C ALA A 310 30.87 -11.89 -13.52
N ALA A 311 30.99 -10.62 -13.13
CA ALA A 311 31.62 -10.22 -11.87
C ALA A 311 30.82 -10.69 -10.64
N ALA A 312 29.49 -10.59 -10.68
CA ALA A 312 28.62 -11.08 -9.62
C ALA A 312 28.69 -12.60 -9.46
N THR A 313 28.78 -13.33 -10.58
CA THR A 313 28.96 -14.79 -10.59
C THR A 313 30.30 -15.18 -9.97
N ALA A 314 31.39 -14.47 -10.31
CA ALA A 314 32.70 -14.69 -9.71
C ALA A 314 32.71 -14.40 -8.20
N ALA A 315 32.02 -13.34 -7.76
CA ALA A 315 31.88 -13.00 -6.34
C ALA A 315 31.12 -14.08 -5.55
N ARG A 316 30.04 -14.65 -6.12
CA ARG A 316 29.31 -15.77 -5.52
C ARG A 316 30.17 -17.02 -5.39
N ALA A 317 30.94 -17.36 -6.43
CA ALA A 317 31.86 -18.50 -6.39
C ALA A 317 32.94 -18.32 -5.31
N ALA A 318 33.47 -17.10 -5.14
CA ALA A 318 34.42 -16.79 -4.09
C ALA A 318 33.81 -16.91 -2.68
N ALA A 319 32.56 -16.47 -2.49
CA ALA A 319 31.84 -16.63 -1.23
C ALA A 319 31.60 -18.11 -0.87
N THR A 320 31.19 -18.94 -1.84
CA THR A 320 31.04 -20.39 -1.63
C THR A 320 32.36 -21.06 -1.27
N ALA A 321 33.48 -20.65 -1.90
CA ALA A 321 34.79 -21.18 -1.55
C ALA A 321 35.23 -20.79 -0.12
N ALA A 322 34.91 -19.57 0.33
CA ALA A 322 35.18 -19.11 1.68
C ALA A 322 34.38 -19.90 2.73
N ASP A 323 33.11 -20.19 2.46
CA ASP A 323 32.24 -20.98 3.35
C ASP A 323 32.71 -22.44 3.47
N ALA A 324 33.14 -23.04 2.35
CA ALA A 324 33.75 -24.36 2.35
C ALA A 324 35.06 -24.40 3.16
N ALA A 325 35.88 -23.35 3.08
CA ALA A 325 37.11 -23.23 3.88
C ALA A 325 36.81 -23.06 5.38
N ALA A 326 35.79 -22.29 5.74
CA ALA A 326 35.35 -22.13 7.12
C ALA A 326 34.85 -23.46 7.71
N THR A 327 34.04 -24.20 6.94
CA THR A 327 33.56 -25.53 7.33
C THR A 327 34.71 -26.52 7.53
N ALA A 328 35.71 -26.52 6.63
CA ALA A 328 36.90 -27.37 6.78
C ALA A 328 37.71 -27.03 8.04
N LEU A 329 37.78 -25.73 8.40
CA LEU A 329 38.46 -25.29 9.62
C LEU A 329 37.71 -25.75 10.88
N GLU A 330 36.38 -25.68 10.91
CA GLU A 330 35.59 -26.18 12.04
C GLU A 330 35.75 -27.70 12.24
N VAL A 331 35.79 -28.46 11.15
CA VAL A 331 36.07 -29.91 11.19
C VAL A 331 37.46 -30.18 11.73
N ALA A 332 38.48 -29.42 11.29
CA ALA A 332 39.86 -29.56 11.78
C ALA A 332 39.98 -29.21 13.27
N ILE A 333 39.31 -28.15 13.73
CA ILE A 333 39.27 -27.75 15.16
C ILE A 333 38.59 -28.84 15.99
N THR A 334 37.50 -29.41 15.49
CA THR A 334 36.75 -30.46 16.19
C THR A 334 37.57 -31.75 16.28
N ALA A 335 38.32 -32.11 15.23
CA ALA A 335 39.21 -33.25 15.22
C ALA A 335 40.44 -33.09 16.16
N ALA A 336 40.85 -31.86 16.46
CA ALA A 336 41.98 -31.57 17.35
C ALA A 336 41.63 -31.57 18.86
N LYS A 337 40.34 -31.48 19.23
CA LYS A 337 39.87 -31.46 20.63
C LYS A 337 40.27 -32.68 21.49
N PRO A 338 40.32 -33.94 20.99
CA PRO A 338 40.67 -35.09 21.82
C PRO A 338 42.14 -35.11 22.30
N SER A 339 43.03 -34.32 21.70
CA SER A 339 44.46 -34.33 22.01
C SER A 339 44.88 -33.36 23.13
N LEU A 340 43.97 -32.49 23.60
CA LEU A 340 44.27 -31.44 24.58
C LEU A 340 43.86 -31.78 26.03
N VAL A 341 43.16 -32.89 26.27
CA VAL A 341 42.58 -33.21 27.61
C VAL A 341 43.43 -34.19 28.43
N LYS A 342 44.61 -34.62 27.96
CA LYS A 342 45.35 -35.74 28.61
C LYS A 342 46.43 -35.40 29.63
N HIS A 343 46.70 -34.14 29.99
CA HIS A 343 47.74 -33.85 31.00
C HIS A 343 47.30 -32.80 32.02
N VAL A 344 46.61 -33.22 33.08
CA VAL A 344 46.85 -32.75 34.46
C VAL A 344 46.36 -33.84 35.44
N GLU A 345 47.29 -34.57 36.07
CA GLU A 345 47.05 -35.31 37.33
C GLU A 345 47.40 -34.40 38.52
N PRO A 346 46.84 -34.65 39.73
CA PRO A 346 46.92 -33.71 40.85
C PRO A 346 48.13 -33.97 41.76
N ALA A 347 48.73 -32.90 42.29
CA ALA A 347 49.65 -32.97 43.43
C ALA A 347 49.03 -32.23 44.64
N ASP A 348 48.97 -32.96 45.74
CA ASP A 348 48.70 -32.48 47.11
C ASP A 348 49.67 -31.35 47.53
N GLU A 349 49.17 -30.35 48.23
CA GLU A 349 49.51 -30.05 49.63
C GLU A 349 48.64 -28.90 50.17
N GLY A 350 48.25 -29.02 51.44
CA GLY A 350 47.13 -28.33 52.05
C GLY A 350 47.33 -26.87 52.44
N LEU A 351 46.21 -26.21 52.76
CA LEU A 351 46.05 -25.38 53.95
C LEU A 351 44.57 -25.02 54.15
N THR A 352 44.20 -25.04 55.42
CA THR A 352 42.87 -25.05 56.04
C THR A 352 42.06 -23.77 55.85
N GLY A 353 40.73 -23.89 55.71
CA GLY A 353 39.82 -22.82 56.16
C GLY A 353 38.47 -22.70 55.44
N GLY A 354 37.44 -23.41 55.95
CA GLY A 354 36.13 -22.80 56.26
C GLY A 354 35.10 -22.56 55.15
N ALA A 355 33.90 -23.08 55.43
CA ALA A 355 32.58 -22.74 54.87
C ALA A 355 32.24 -23.31 53.47
N GLY A 356 31.58 -24.46 53.49
CA GLY A 356 30.87 -25.00 52.35
C GLY A 356 29.58 -24.24 52.04
N LEU A 357 29.24 -24.20 50.76
CA LEU A 357 27.87 -24.12 50.27
C LEU A 357 27.77 -25.11 49.10
N GLY A 358 26.78 -26.01 49.19
CA GLY A 358 26.55 -27.13 48.30
C GLY A 358 25.99 -26.75 46.92
N PRO A 359 25.78 -27.75 46.05
CA PRO A 359 25.49 -27.54 44.63
C PRO A 359 24.03 -27.15 44.38
N CYS A 360 23.80 -26.17 43.51
CA CYS A 360 22.48 -25.92 42.94
C CYS A 360 22.07 -27.10 42.05
N THR A 361 21.11 -27.88 42.52
CA THR A 361 20.36 -28.86 41.73
C THR A 361 18.95 -28.29 41.53
N GLY A 362 18.52 -28.10 40.28
CA GLY A 362 17.17 -27.59 40.00
C GLY A 362 16.90 -27.29 38.52
N GLY A 363 16.16 -28.21 37.89
CA GLY A 363 15.21 -28.07 36.78
C GLY A 363 15.35 -26.95 35.75
N ILE A 364 15.53 -27.38 34.49
CA ILE A 364 15.20 -26.63 33.27
C ILE A 364 13.66 -26.48 33.23
N ASP A 365 13.17 -25.23 33.12
CA ASP A 365 11.93 -24.80 32.42
C ASP A 365 11.45 -23.39 32.88
N ASP A 366 12.24 -22.33 32.62
CA ASP A 366 11.77 -20.93 32.60
C ASP A 366 12.79 -20.01 31.86
N PRO A 367 12.42 -19.27 30.79
CA PRO A 367 13.32 -18.36 30.07
C PRO A 367 13.58 -16.99 30.73
N ALA A 368 13.13 -16.72 31.95
CA ALA A 368 13.29 -15.38 32.59
C ALA A 368 14.47 -15.24 33.57
N ALA A 369 15.29 -16.27 33.81
CA ALA A 369 16.32 -16.25 34.86
C ALA A 369 17.76 -16.50 34.39
N VAL A 370 18.32 -15.63 33.53
CA VAL A 370 19.79 -15.51 33.35
C VAL A 370 20.18 -14.04 33.14
N ARG A 371 20.18 -13.23 34.21
CA ARG A 371 20.92 -11.96 34.21
C ARG A 371 21.23 -11.36 35.59
N THR A 372 21.67 -12.17 36.56
CA THR A 372 22.31 -11.58 37.76
C THR A 372 23.29 -12.54 38.42
N CYS A 373 24.56 -12.50 37.99
CA CYS A 373 25.72 -12.86 38.83
C CYS A 373 26.96 -12.17 38.25
N LEU A 374 27.71 -11.50 39.13
CA LEU A 374 29.04 -10.86 38.96
C LEU A 374 29.08 -9.38 38.54
N PHE A 375 29.09 -8.50 39.54
CA PHE A 375 30.04 -7.38 39.61
C PHE A 375 30.63 -7.33 41.01
N SER A 376 31.97 -7.40 41.11
CA SER A 376 32.80 -6.45 41.87
C SER A 376 34.22 -6.98 41.99
N SER A 377 35.19 -6.29 41.38
CA SER A 377 36.49 -6.10 42.02
C SER A 377 37.10 -4.79 41.55
N THR A 378 37.52 -4.02 42.54
CA THR A 378 38.05 -2.66 42.57
C THR A 378 39.38 -2.46 41.84
N ALA A 379 39.63 -1.20 41.47
CA ALA A 379 40.80 -0.64 40.79
C ALA A 379 42.14 -0.71 41.58
N PRO A 380 43.25 -0.28 40.94
CA PRO A 380 43.96 0.88 41.50
C PRO A 380 44.36 1.96 40.46
N SER A 381 44.57 3.16 41.00
CA SER A 381 44.89 4.46 40.39
C SER A 381 46.39 4.75 40.23
N VAL A 382 46.81 5.51 39.20
CA VAL A 382 47.89 6.54 39.24
C VAL A 382 47.64 7.63 38.16
N ASP A 383 47.89 8.89 38.55
CA ASP A 383 47.72 10.19 37.85
C ASP A 383 48.58 10.45 36.59
N GLN A 384 48.09 11.32 35.68
CA GLN A 384 48.59 12.71 35.46
C GLN A 384 47.99 13.41 34.19
N PHE A 385 47.51 14.67 34.38
CA PHE A 385 47.58 15.91 33.55
C PHE A 385 47.60 15.81 31.99
N THR A 386 46.89 16.57 31.14
CA THR A 386 46.25 17.91 31.19
C THR A 386 45.51 18.25 29.86
N THR A 387 44.49 19.13 29.95
CA THR A 387 44.03 20.18 28.96
C THR A 387 43.60 19.77 27.54
N THR A 388 42.60 20.31 26.84
CA THR A 388 41.56 21.37 26.97
C THR A 388 40.74 21.30 25.68
N ALA A 389 39.41 21.42 25.71
CA ALA A 389 38.64 22.07 24.64
C ALA A 389 37.20 22.39 25.10
N THR A 390 37.02 23.68 25.35
CA THR A 390 35.82 24.51 25.50
C THR A 390 34.53 24.06 24.79
N ALA A 391 33.44 24.02 25.56
CA ALA A 391 32.08 24.35 25.14
C ALA A 391 31.62 25.61 25.90
N ALA A 392 30.98 26.55 25.21
CA ALA A 392 30.20 27.65 25.79
C ALA A 392 28.78 27.54 25.19
N ASN A 393 27.68 27.39 25.97
CA ASN A 393 26.93 28.39 26.77
C ASN A 393 26.42 29.57 25.91
N MET A 394 25.21 30.15 26.01
CA MET A 394 24.01 30.11 26.89
C MET A 394 22.85 30.76 26.08
N ALA A 395 21.59 30.34 26.20
CA ALA A 395 20.47 30.83 27.04
C ALA A 395 19.96 32.29 26.85
N SER A 396 18.63 32.44 26.73
CA SER A 396 17.75 33.57 27.16
C SER A 396 16.29 33.17 26.83
N SER A 397 15.30 33.05 27.73
CA SER A 397 14.66 33.88 28.78
C SER A 397 13.60 34.88 28.31
N SER A 398 12.31 34.57 28.50
CA SER A 398 11.26 35.46 29.07
C SER A 398 9.97 34.62 29.25
N HIS A 399 9.23 34.50 30.36
CA HIS A 399 8.66 35.35 31.44
C HIS A 399 7.24 35.90 31.17
N HIS A 400 6.35 35.63 32.15
CA HIS A 400 5.00 36.16 32.45
C HIS A 400 3.80 35.65 31.60
N GLY A 401 2.65 35.23 32.13
CA GLY A 401 2.13 35.14 33.51
C GLY A 401 0.59 35.26 33.55
N HIS A 402 -0.05 34.50 34.46
CA HIS A 402 -1.39 34.69 35.10
C HIS A 402 -2.69 34.30 34.34
N HIS A 403 -3.77 33.76 34.96
CA HIS A 403 -4.08 33.31 36.34
C HIS A 403 -5.44 32.56 36.40
N HIS A 404 -5.59 31.65 37.40
CA HIS A 404 -6.79 31.26 38.22
C HIS A 404 -8.03 30.61 37.55
N GLU A 405 -8.81 29.66 38.12
CA GLU A 405 -8.93 28.97 39.43
C GLU A 405 -9.87 27.73 39.26
N HIS A 406 -9.56 26.54 39.83
CA HIS A 406 -10.21 25.83 40.98
C HIS A 406 -11.75 25.90 41.04
N GLU A 407 -12.54 24.83 41.26
CA GLU A 407 -12.59 23.76 42.29
C GLU A 407 -13.32 22.51 41.71
N GLY A 408 -13.33 21.28 42.23
CA GLY A 408 -12.85 20.67 43.46
C GLY A 408 -12.99 19.14 43.34
N ALA A 409 -12.03 18.42 43.92
CA ALA A 409 -11.88 16.97 43.84
C ALA A 409 -12.67 16.25 44.95
N ALA A 410 -13.14 15.04 44.65
CA ALA A 410 -13.33 14.00 45.66
C ALA A 410 -12.32 12.88 45.35
N ALA A 411 -11.41 12.68 46.28
CA ALA A 411 -10.29 11.75 46.21
C ALA A 411 -10.75 10.29 46.36
N GLY A 412 -10.32 9.44 45.43
CA GLY A 412 -10.25 8.00 45.56
C GLY A 412 -8.80 7.58 45.30
N THR A 413 -8.24 6.82 46.23
CA THR A 413 -6.83 6.45 46.39
C THR A 413 -6.16 5.90 45.12
N HIS A 414 -5.02 6.50 44.75
CA HIS A 414 -4.08 5.96 43.78
C HIS A 414 -3.33 4.77 44.38
N ASP A 415 -3.58 3.58 43.83
CA ASP A 415 -2.66 2.46 43.89
C ASP A 415 -2.02 2.33 42.50
N HIS A 416 -0.69 2.37 42.45
CA HIS A 416 0.09 2.23 41.23
C HIS A 416 0.22 0.74 40.91
N ASP A 417 -0.71 0.23 40.10
CA ASP A 417 -0.62 -1.10 39.50
C ASP A 417 -0.62 -0.97 37.97
N ASP A 418 0.53 -1.27 37.37
CA ASP A 418 0.77 -1.38 35.93
C ASP A 418 0.03 -2.61 35.36
N ARG A 419 -1.29 -2.57 35.38
CA ARG A 419 -2.14 -3.47 34.58
C ARG A 419 -2.90 -2.65 33.56
N HIS A 420 -2.77 -3.03 32.29
CA HIS A 420 -3.67 -2.64 31.21
C HIS A 420 -5.12 -2.76 31.68
N VAL A 421 -5.72 -1.64 32.11
CA VAL A 421 -7.15 -1.61 32.44
C VAL A 421 -7.88 -1.69 31.11
N ALA A 422 -8.37 -2.88 30.78
CA ALA A 422 -9.37 -3.04 29.74
C ALA A 422 -10.54 -2.12 30.09
N THR A 423 -10.69 -1.02 29.34
CA THR A 423 -11.80 -0.09 29.54
C THR A 423 -13.09 -0.83 29.21
N SER A 424 -13.94 -1.06 30.21
CA SER A 424 -15.23 -1.72 30.03
C SER A 424 -16.20 -0.77 29.34
N PHE A 425 -16.72 -1.16 28.17
CA PHE A 425 -17.79 -0.50 27.44
C PHE A 425 -18.86 -1.53 27.11
N ASP A 426 -20.15 -1.20 27.07
CA ASP A 426 -21.23 -2.18 27.01
C ASP A 426 -21.66 -2.57 25.59
N TYR A 427 -21.61 -1.65 24.64
CA TYR A 427 -21.97 -1.87 23.24
C TYR A 427 -21.22 -0.91 22.32
N PHE A 428 -21.31 -1.12 21.01
CA PHE A 428 -20.78 -0.17 20.05
C PHE A 428 -21.89 0.71 19.46
N MET A 429 -21.61 2.00 19.30
CA MET A 429 -22.45 2.91 18.54
C MET A 429 -21.83 3.12 17.16
N LEU A 430 -22.47 2.58 16.13
CA LEU A 430 -22.11 2.83 14.74
C LEU A 430 -22.73 4.16 14.29
N ALA A 431 -21.92 5.20 14.19
CA ALA A 431 -22.33 6.53 13.73
C ALA A 431 -22.04 6.70 12.25
N ARG A 432 -23.08 6.98 11.45
CA ARG A 432 -22.94 7.37 10.05
C ARG A 432 -23.45 8.78 9.86
N GLN A 433 -22.64 9.63 9.25
CA GLN A 433 -22.92 11.03 9.02
C GLN A 433 -23.45 11.26 7.61
N TRP A 434 -24.39 12.18 7.48
CA TRP A 434 -24.97 12.59 6.20
C TRP A 434 -24.21 13.77 5.62
N LEU A 435 -23.72 13.63 4.38
CA LEU A 435 -22.90 14.67 3.76
C LEU A 435 -23.63 15.99 3.53
N GLY A 436 -24.96 15.95 3.35
CA GLY A 436 -25.80 17.13 3.17
C GLY A 436 -25.78 18.14 4.31
N THR A 437 -25.40 17.71 5.50
CA THR A 437 -25.37 18.53 6.72
C THR A 437 -23.99 18.55 7.37
N SER A 438 -23.11 17.60 7.05
CA SER A 438 -21.68 17.70 7.36
C SER A 438 -20.98 18.78 6.53
N CYS A 439 -21.51 19.11 5.35
CA CYS A 439 -21.01 20.14 4.44
C CYS A 439 -21.96 21.34 4.44
N THR A 440 -21.53 22.45 5.02
CA THR A 440 -22.30 23.71 5.07
C THR A 440 -21.45 24.88 4.60
N ASP A 441 -22.06 26.05 4.39
CA ASP A 441 -21.31 27.28 4.05
C ASP A 441 -20.27 27.65 5.13
N GLU A 442 -20.60 27.40 6.40
CA GLU A 442 -19.70 27.65 7.54
C GLU A 442 -18.62 26.55 7.70
N LYS A 443 -18.90 25.34 7.22
CA LYS A 443 -17.99 24.19 7.24
C LYS A 443 -17.87 23.61 5.82
N PRO A 444 -17.19 24.32 4.91
CA PRO A 444 -17.13 23.92 3.53
C PRO A 444 -16.33 22.63 3.39
N CYS A 445 -16.93 21.66 2.69
CA CYS A 445 -16.27 20.45 2.25
C CYS A 445 -15.48 20.69 0.97
N TYR A 446 -14.51 19.83 0.69
CA TYR A 446 -13.80 19.88 -0.60
C TYR A 446 -14.68 19.29 -1.70
N ARG A 447 -14.99 20.11 -2.72
CA ARG A 447 -15.83 19.73 -3.86
C ARG A 447 -15.45 18.40 -4.48
N GLU A 448 -14.16 18.18 -4.73
CA GLU A 448 -13.64 16.94 -5.33
C GLU A 448 -14.00 15.70 -4.50
N LYS A 449 -13.89 15.81 -3.16
CA LYS A 449 -14.21 14.71 -2.24
C LYS A 449 -15.71 14.46 -2.12
N VAL A 450 -16.53 15.51 -2.18
CA VAL A 450 -18.00 15.37 -2.14
C VAL A 450 -18.52 14.80 -3.46
N ALA A 451 -17.97 15.23 -4.60
CA ALA A 451 -18.36 14.76 -5.92
C ALA A 451 -18.03 13.27 -6.13
N THR A 452 -16.93 12.77 -5.57
CA THR A 452 -16.59 11.34 -5.62
C THR A 452 -17.43 10.50 -4.66
N THR A 453 -17.88 11.07 -3.53
CA THR A 453 -18.65 10.33 -2.52
C THR A 453 -20.14 10.28 -2.86
N GLY A 454 -20.71 11.34 -3.44
CA GLY A 454 -22.13 11.39 -3.84
C GLY A 454 -23.12 11.58 -2.68
N ASN A 455 -24.40 11.28 -2.93
CA ASN A 455 -25.50 11.46 -1.96
C ASN A 455 -25.64 10.24 -1.04
N LYS A 456 -24.60 9.95 -0.24
CA LYS A 456 -24.59 8.81 0.68
C LYS A 456 -24.14 9.20 2.08
N PHE A 457 -24.47 8.36 3.04
CA PHE A 457 -23.88 8.38 4.37
C PHE A 457 -22.43 7.93 4.29
N THR A 458 -21.59 8.54 5.12
CA THR A 458 -20.23 8.08 5.38
C THR A 458 -20.10 7.68 6.83
N ILE A 459 -19.18 6.76 7.11
CA ILE A 459 -18.84 6.36 8.46
C ILE A 459 -18.24 7.59 9.16
N HIS A 460 -18.77 7.90 10.35
CA HIS A 460 -18.12 8.78 11.29
C HIS A 460 -17.21 7.95 12.20
N GLY A 461 -17.78 6.92 12.83
CA GLY A 461 -17.00 5.93 13.57
C GLY A 461 -17.82 4.85 14.27
N LEU A 462 -17.11 3.92 14.90
CA LEU A 462 -17.67 2.85 15.73
C LEU A 462 -17.21 3.08 17.17
N TRP A 463 -18.12 3.51 18.03
CA TRP A 463 -17.73 4.04 19.34
C TRP A 463 -18.12 3.08 20.46
N PRO A 464 -17.13 2.49 21.17
CA PRO A 464 -17.36 1.89 22.48
C PRO A 464 -18.21 2.82 23.36
N THR A 465 -19.33 2.30 23.87
CA THR A 465 -20.34 3.07 24.61
C THR A 465 -20.86 2.25 25.78
N ASN A 466 -21.05 2.86 26.94
CA ASN A 466 -21.65 2.21 28.10
C ASN A 466 -23.19 2.41 28.15
N HIS A 467 -23.89 1.77 29.08
CA HIS A 467 -25.35 1.89 29.21
C HIS A 467 -25.85 3.29 29.61
N THR A 468 -25.01 4.14 30.20
CA THR A 468 -25.32 5.58 30.43
C THR A 468 -25.12 6.40 29.15
N GLY A 469 -24.55 5.78 28.12
CA GLY A 469 -24.21 6.32 26.81
C GLY A 469 -22.88 7.06 26.76
N ASP A 470 -22.14 7.12 27.87
CA ASP A 470 -20.79 7.67 27.89
C ASP A 470 -19.82 6.77 27.12
N GLN A 471 -18.86 7.42 26.47
CA GLN A 471 -17.92 6.75 25.57
C GLN A 471 -16.51 6.81 26.18
N PRO A 472 -15.89 5.67 26.53
CA PRO A 472 -14.47 5.67 26.86
C PRO A 472 -13.66 6.19 25.67
N LYS A 473 -12.57 6.89 25.96
CA LYS A 473 -11.75 7.55 24.95
C LYS A 473 -10.26 7.45 25.26
N ASN A 474 -9.44 7.40 24.22
CA ASN A 474 -7.98 7.40 24.30
C ASN A 474 -7.42 6.29 25.21
N CYS A 475 -7.96 5.08 25.09
CA CYS A 475 -7.75 4.01 26.08
C CYS A 475 -6.37 3.35 26.00
N ASN A 476 -5.65 3.52 24.89
CA ASN A 476 -4.27 3.06 24.76
C ASN A 476 -3.43 4.09 24.00
N ARG A 477 -2.59 4.84 24.71
CA ARG A 477 -1.72 5.87 24.11
C ARG A 477 -0.48 5.28 23.44
N ASP A 478 -0.09 4.06 23.80
CA ASP A 478 1.07 3.37 23.24
C ASP A 478 0.74 2.59 21.96
N TYR A 479 -0.53 2.63 21.54
CA TYR A 479 -1.01 2.06 20.28
C TYR A 479 -1.53 3.15 19.33
N PRO A 480 -0.65 4.05 18.86
CA PRO A 480 -1.03 5.08 17.89
C PRO A 480 -1.45 4.46 16.56
N PHE A 481 -2.25 5.21 15.79
CA PHE A 481 -2.66 4.78 14.46
C PHE A 481 -1.46 4.62 13.55
N LYS A 482 -1.44 3.53 12.78
CA LYS A 482 -0.39 3.23 11.84
C LYS A 482 -1.05 2.81 10.53
N LEU A 483 -1.18 3.76 9.60
CA LEU A 483 -1.75 3.54 8.26
C LEU A 483 -1.26 2.26 7.60
N ARG A 484 0.03 1.96 7.78
CA ARG A 484 0.73 0.78 7.27
C ARG A 484 0.12 -0.55 7.74
N GLU A 485 -0.51 -0.60 8.92
CA GLU A 485 -1.17 -1.80 9.47
C GLU A 485 -2.51 -2.11 8.78
N LEU A 486 -3.05 -1.17 8.00
CA LEU A 486 -4.25 -1.41 7.20
C LEU A 486 -3.91 -2.20 5.93
N ASP A 487 -4.75 -3.15 5.57
CA ASP A 487 -4.59 -3.99 4.38
C ASP A 487 -5.15 -3.30 3.14
N ASP A 488 -4.47 -3.42 1.99
CA ASP A 488 -4.88 -2.79 0.73
C ASP A 488 -6.29 -3.19 0.32
N SER A 489 -6.72 -4.42 0.67
CA SER A 489 -8.06 -4.93 0.38
C SER A 489 -9.18 -4.12 1.02
N ILE A 490 -8.91 -3.35 2.08
CA ILE A 490 -9.92 -2.49 2.73
C ILE A 490 -9.72 -1.01 2.43
N MET A 491 -8.62 -0.62 1.79
CA MET A 491 -8.28 0.80 1.59
C MET A 491 -9.29 1.49 0.68
N GLU A 492 -9.68 0.89 -0.44
CA GLU A 492 -10.73 1.45 -1.32
C GLU A 492 -12.03 1.70 -0.55
N GLU A 493 -12.46 0.74 0.28
CA GLU A 493 -13.67 0.87 1.07
C GLU A 493 -13.56 1.94 2.16
N LEU A 494 -12.40 2.06 2.82
CA LEU A 494 -12.17 3.14 3.79
C LEU A 494 -12.23 4.51 3.13
N VAL A 495 -11.73 4.63 1.91
CA VAL A 495 -11.68 5.88 1.15
C VAL A 495 -13.06 6.25 0.66
N GLU A 496 -13.83 5.26 0.21
CA GLU A 496 -15.18 5.45 -0.27
C GLU A 496 -16.18 5.73 0.86
N TYR A 497 -16.13 4.92 1.92
CA TYR A 497 -17.17 4.91 2.97
C TYR A 497 -16.76 5.63 4.24
N TRP A 498 -15.47 5.84 4.50
CA TRP A 498 -14.98 6.59 5.67
C TRP A 498 -14.10 7.81 5.31
N PRO A 499 -14.42 8.61 4.27
CA PRO A 499 -13.57 9.75 3.90
C PRO A 499 -13.64 10.87 4.95
N SER A 500 -12.56 11.66 5.02
CA SER A 500 -12.68 13.01 5.58
C SER A 500 -13.09 13.99 4.49
N VAL A 501 -14.33 14.47 4.56
CA VAL A 501 -14.90 15.42 3.60
C VAL A 501 -14.62 16.88 3.93
N THR A 502 -14.06 17.16 5.11
CA THR A 502 -13.67 18.51 5.56
C THR A 502 -12.18 18.79 5.33
N ARG A 503 -11.66 19.92 5.84
CA ARG A 503 -10.25 20.35 5.75
C ARG A 503 -9.21 19.38 6.34
N ARG A 504 -9.64 18.25 6.91
CA ARG A 504 -8.74 17.24 7.48
C ARG A 504 -8.31 16.24 6.40
N SER A 505 -7.10 15.71 6.55
CA SER A 505 -6.68 14.53 5.81
C SER A 505 -7.58 13.36 6.21
N THR A 506 -7.97 12.54 5.24
CA THR A 506 -8.70 11.29 5.49
C THR A 506 -7.94 10.38 6.45
N THR A 507 -6.63 10.24 6.28
CA THR A 507 -5.78 9.45 7.19
C THR A 507 -5.73 10.01 8.60
N LYS A 508 -5.75 11.34 8.76
CA LYS A 508 -5.81 11.98 10.09
C LYS A 508 -7.17 11.78 10.75
N PHE A 509 -8.22 11.65 9.97
CA PHE A 509 -9.54 11.34 10.50
C PHE A 509 -9.60 9.89 11.00
N TRP A 510 -9.11 8.93 10.22
CA TRP A 510 -8.97 7.54 10.67
C TRP A 510 -8.09 7.43 11.91
N ALA A 511 -6.95 8.14 11.94
CA ALA A 511 -6.08 8.17 13.10
C ALA A 511 -6.81 8.68 14.34
N TYR A 512 -7.57 9.76 14.21
CA TYR A 512 -8.37 10.30 15.30
C TYR A 512 -9.42 9.30 15.80
N GLU A 513 -10.17 8.66 14.90
CA GLU A 513 -11.19 7.68 15.27
C GLU A 513 -10.58 6.42 15.91
N TRP A 514 -9.45 5.94 15.40
CA TRP A 514 -8.71 4.83 16.01
C TRP A 514 -8.19 5.19 17.41
N GLU A 515 -7.40 6.26 17.53
CA GLU A 515 -6.73 6.63 18.77
C GLU A 515 -7.75 6.97 19.87
N LYS A 516 -8.83 7.68 19.50
CA LYS A 516 -9.87 8.07 20.43
C LYS A 516 -10.82 6.93 20.76
N HIS A 517 -11.31 6.17 19.78
CA HIS A 517 -12.38 5.19 19.98
C HIS A 517 -11.91 3.74 19.76
N GLY A 518 -11.19 3.46 18.68
CA GLY A 518 -10.71 2.11 18.34
C GLY A 518 -9.82 1.47 19.41
N THR A 519 -8.93 2.24 20.05
CA THR A 519 -8.07 1.75 21.15
C THR A 519 -8.84 1.26 22.37
N CYS A 520 -10.09 1.69 22.54
CA CYS A 520 -10.97 1.24 23.61
C CYS A 520 -11.68 -0.08 23.27
N ALA A 521 -11.57 -0.55 22.02
CA ALA A 521 -12.20 -1.76 21.53
C ALA A 521 -11.25 -2.98 21.47
N LEU A 522 -10.03 -2.87 22.01
CA LEU A 522 -8.99 -3.91 21.88
C LEU A 522 -9.38 -5.27 22.47
N SER A 523 -10.34 -5.31 23.40
CA SER A 523 -10.90 -6.55 23.95
C SER A 523 -11.79 -7.32 22.96
N VAL A 524 -12.28 -6.66 21.90
CA VAL A 524 -13.12 -7.26 20.84
C VAL A 524 -12.37 -7.31 19.51
N PHE A 525 -11.62 -6.25 19.18
CA PHE A 525 -10.81 -6.12 17.98
C PHE A 525 -9.34 -5.96 18.37
N PRO A 526 -8.57 -7.07 18.42
CA PRO A 526 -7.20 -7.04 18.95
C PRO A 526 -6.21 -6.19 18.15
N THR A 527 -6.58 -5.76 16.94
CA THR A 527 -5.70 -5.00 16.03
C THR A 527 -6.46 -3.86 15.35
N GLU A 528 -5.70 -2.85 14.91
CA GLU A 528 -6.18 -1.74 14.09
C GLU A 528 -6.95 -2.23 12.85
N LEU A 529 -6.35 -3.15 12.09
CA LEU A 529 -6.98 -3.75 10.91
C LEU A 529 -8.34 -4.39 11.23
N LYS A 530 -8.42 -5.19 12.30
CA LYS A 530 -9.66 -5.88 12.68
C LYS A 530 -10.78 -4.91 13.06
N TYR A 531 -10.44 -3.78 13.67
CA TYR A 531 -11.40 -2.73 13.98
C TYR A 531 -11.97 -2.14 12.70
N PHE A 532 -11.12 -1.68 11.77
CA PHE A 532 -11.58 -1.08 10.50
C PHE A 532 -12.36 -2.06 9.62
N GLU A 533 -11.90 -3.32 9.49
CA GLU A 533 -12.63 -4.40 8.80
C GLU A 533 -14.05 -4.57 9.38
N ALA A 534 -14.18 -4.56 10.71
CA ALA A 534 -15.47 -4.71 11.37
C ALA A 534 -16.39 -3.52 11.11
N VAL A 535 -15.88 -2.29 11.17
CA VAL A 535 -16.70 -1.10 10.88
C VAL A 535 -17.21 -1.11 9.44
N LEU A 536 -16.34 -1.43 8.47
CA LEU A 536 -16.73 -1.55 7.07
C LEU A 536 -17.77 -2.65 6.85
N LYS A 537 -17.58 -3.82 7.48
CA LYS A 537 -18.58 -4.90 7.46
C LYS A 537 -19.93 -4.44 8.01
N LEU A 538 -19.93 -3.71 9.13
CA LEU A 538 -21.15 -3.17 9.72
C LEU A 538 -21.83 -2.14 8.83
N HIS A 539 -21.06 -1.26 8.18
CA HIS A 539 -21.59 -0.31 7.21
C HIS A 539 -22.29 -1.00 6.04
N ARG A 540 -21.69 -2.05 5.47
CA ARG A 540 -22.32 -2.86 4.41
C ARG A 540 -23.56 -3.61 4.89
N THR A 541 -23.51 -4.15 6.11
CA THR A 541 -24.60 -4.95 6.67
C THR A 541 -25.84 -4.10 6.96
N TYR A 542 -25.64 -2.86 7.41
CA TYR A 542 -26.69 -1.92 7.76
C TYR A 542 -26.71 -0.72 6.80
N ASN A 543 -26.87 -1.02 5.50
CA ASN A 543 -26.94 -0.05 4.41
C ASN A 543 -28.16 0.87 4.57
N LEU A 544 -27.92 2.16 4.81
CA LEU A 544 -29.01 3.11 5.06
C LEU A 544 -29.61 3.63 3.75
N GLU A 545 -28.80 3.73 2.71
CA GLU A 545 -29.14 4.24 1.40
C GLU A 545 -30.24 3.41 0.77
N ASP A 546 -30.05 2.08 0.70
CA ASP A 546 -31.01 1.17 0.10
C ASP A 546 -32.36 1.24 0.83
N VAL A 547 -32.34 1.19 2.16
CA VAL A 547 -33.56 1.22 2.98
C VAL A 547 -34.31 2.54 2.82
N LEU A 548 -33.61 3.67 2.83
CA LEU A 548 -34.23 4.98 2.70
C LEU A 548 -34.76 5.20 1.27
N GLU A 549 -34.00 4.80 0.25
CA GLU A 549 -34.42 4.94 -1.14
C GLU A 549 -35.64 4.05 -1.47
N GLU A 550 -35.63 2.78 -1.06
CA GLU A 550 -36.75 1.85 -1.26
C GLU A 550 -38.05 2.35 -0.61
N ARG A 551 -37.94 3.06 0.51
CA ARG A 551 -39.06 3.66 1.25
C ARG A 551 -39.41 5.08 0.77
N GLY A 552 -38.69 5.60 -0.23
CA GLY A 552 -38.96 6.89 -0.85
C GLY A 552 -38.44 8.12 -0.09
N PHE A 553 -37.56 7.92 0.90
CA PHE A 553 -36.87 8.97 1.64
C PHE A 553 -35.62 9.42 0.88
N LYS A 554 -35.81 10.33 -0.07
CA LYS A 554 -34.73 10.85 -0.93
C LYS A 554 -34.21 12.18 -0.46
N ALA A 555 -32.94 12.45 -0.74
CA ALA A 555 -32.34 13.75 -0.48
C ALA A 555 -33.11 14.87 -1.21
N SER A 556 -33.42 15.95 -0.51
CA SER A 556 -34.17 17.10 -1.02
C SER A 556 -33.91 18.34 -0.18
N ASP A 557 -33.84 19.50 -0.83
CA ASP A 557 -33.77 20.80 -0.16
C ASP A 557 -35.14 21.45 0.06
N THR A 558 -36.22 20.79 -0.36
CA THR A 558 -37.60 21.34 -0.29
C THR A 558 -38.60 20.40 0.35
N ARG A 559 -38.23 19.14 0.58
CA ARG A 559 -39.11 18.11 1.14
C ARG A 559 -38.62 17.69 2.52
N SER A 560 -39.53 17.75 3.49
CA SER A 560 -39.38 17.16 4.80
C SER A 560 -40.08 15.80 4.88
N TYR A 561 -39.68 15.00 5.87
CA TYR A 561 -40.25 13.69 6.16
C TYR A 561 -40.54 13.58 7.66
N ASP A 562 -41.62 12.90 8.02
CA ASP A 562 -41.90 12.58 9.42
C ASP A 562 -40.72 11.79 10.03
N THR A 563 -40.17 12.30 11.13
CA THR A 563 -39.00 11.75 11.81
C THR A 563 -39.25 10.32 12.27
N THR A 564 -40.46 10.04 12.73
CA THR A 564 -40.88 8.71 13.21
C THR A 564 -40.99 7.73 12.03
N ALA A 565 -41.49 8.18 10.88
CA ALA A 565 -41.57 7.36 9.67
C ALA A 565 -40.18 6.94 9.17
N VAL A 566 -39.22 7.86 9.14
CA VAL A 566 -37.82 7.54 8.77
C VAL A 566 -37.20 6.58 9.77
N SER A 567 -37.42 6.82 11.06
CA SER A 567 -36.90 5.97 12.14
C SER A 567 -37.47 4.54 12.08
N ASN A 568 -38.78 4.42 11.86
CA ASN A 568 -39.47 3.15 11.72
C ASN A 568 -39.04 2.38 10.48
N ALA A 569 -38.76 3.04 9.36
CA ALA A 569 -38.27 2.36 8.17
C ALA A 569 -36.94 1.63 8.42
N ILE A 570 -36.01 2.28 9.14
CA ILE A 570 -34.74 1.67 9.53
C ILE A 570 -34.97 0.54 10.55
N LYS A 571 -35.86 0.77 11.52
CA LYS A 571 -36.24 -0.25 12.51
C LYS A 571 -36.82 -1.50 11.85
N ASP A 572 -37.73 -1.34 10.89
CA ASP A 572 -38.36 -2.45 10.19
C ASP A 572 -37.33 -3.28 9.42
N ALA A 573 -36.36 -2.61 8.77
CA ALA A 573 -35.33 -3.25 7.97
C ALA A 573 -34.31 -4.02 8.81
N TYR A 574 -33.92 -3.48 9.97
CA TYR A 574 -32.81 -4.01 10.77
C TYR A 574 -33.22 -4.54 12.15
N HIS A 575 -34.52 -4.55 12.43
CA HIS A 575 -35.09 -4.94 13.72
C HIS A 575 -34.44 -4.24 14.92
N ALA A 576 -33.97 -3.02 14.71
CA ALA A 576 -33.21 -2.25 15.67
C ALA A 576 -33.55 -0.76 15.53
N GLN A 577 -34.03 -0.17 16.62
CA GLN A 577 -34.39 1.24 16.72
C GLN A 577 -33.13 2.12 16.62
N PRO A 578 -32.97 2.94 15.56
CA PRO A 578 -31.84 3.86 15.47
C PRO A 578 -32.07 5.12 16.31
N VAL A 579 -30.98 5.85 16.54
CA VAL A 579 -31.01 7.25 16.97
C VAL A 579 -30.75 8.14 15.76
N LEU A 580 -31.74 8.95 15.38
CA LEU A 580 -31.59 9.98 14.36
C LEU A 580 -31.14 11.27 15.04
N THR A 581 -30.02 11.85 14.60
CA THR A 581 -29.57 13.15 15.14
C THR A 581 -29.69 14.23 14.09
N CYS A 582 -30.06 15.43 14.54
CA CYS A 582 -30.30 16.57 13.67
C CYS A 582 -29.40 17.75 14.04
N ASP A 583 -29.13 18.62 13.08
CA ASP A 583 -28.62 19.95 13.34
C ASP A 583 -29.68 20.86 14.00
N THR A 584 -29.35 22.13 14.21
CA THR A 584 -30.24 23.12 14.84
C THR A 584 -31.45 23.48 13.98
N GLU A 585 -31.43 23.21 12.68
CA GLU A 585 -32.49 23.51 11.73
C GLU A 585 -33.44 22.32 11.51
N GLY A 586 -33.15 21.17 12.14
CA GLY A 586 -33.93 19.95 11.96
C GLY A 586 -33.51 19.14 10.72
N ASN A 587 -32.35 19.42 10.14
CA ASN A 587 -31.81 18.61 9.05
C ASN A 587 -31.12 17.36 9.63
N LEU A 588 -31.30 16.22 8.97
CA LEU A 588 -30.67 14.95 9.37
C LEU A 588 -29.14 15.06 9.29
N ARG A 589 -28.47 14.80 10.41
CA ARG A 589 -27.02 14.86 10.54
C ARG A 589 -26.37 13.49 10.63
N GLU A 590 -26.87 12.63 11.51
CA GLU A 590 -26.33 11.28 11.66
C GLU A 590 -27.43 10.28 11.94
N VAL A 591 -27.20 9.04 11.51
CA VAL A 591 -27.93 7.87 11.96
C VAL A 591 -26.99 7.02 12.79
N ARG A 592 -27.38 6.75 14.04
CA ARG A 592 -26.61 5.95 15.00
C ARG A 592 -27.35 4.66 15.30
N MET A 593 -26.63 3.55 15.20
CA MET A 593 -27.16 2.21 15.50
C MET A 593 -26.33 1.60 16.62
N CYS A 594 -27.01 0.91 17.53
CA CYS A 594 -26.38 0.23 18.65
C CYS A 594 -26.12 -1.23 18.26
N ILE A 595 -24.88 -1.65 18.42
CA ILE A 595 -24.35 -2.93 17.96
C ILE A 595 -23.81 -3.68 19.17
N ARG A 596 -24.21 -4.95 19.31
CA ARG A 596 -23.71 -5.82 20.39
C ARG A 596 -22.19 -6.00 20.27
N ARG A 597 -21.53 -6.20 21.42
CA ARG A 597 -20.07 -6.36 21.49
C ARG A 597 -19.62 -7.82 21.68
N ASP A 598 -20.54 -8.75 21.84
CA ASP A 598 -20.27 -10.08 22.41
C ASP A 598 -19.47 -10.98 21.47
N GLN A 599 -18.15 -11.03 21.63
CA GLN A 599 -17.21 -11.97 21.00
C GLN A 599 -17.46 -12.25 19.50
N GLY A 600 -17.88 -11.24 18.74
CA GLY A 600 -18.12 -11.33 17.29
C GLY A 600 -19.59 -11.34 16.88
N ASP A 601 -20.54 -11.42 17.81
CA ASP A 601 -21.95 -11.08 17.57
C ASP A 601 -22.11 -9.55 17.49
N LEU A 602 -21.88 -9.03 16.28
CA LEU A 602 -22.04 -7.61 15.95
C LEU A 602 -23.43 -7.33 15.36
N THR A 603 -24.47 -7.85 16.00
CA THR A 603 -25.87 -7.60 15.63
C THR A 603 -26.39 -6.28 16.18
N ALA A 604 -27.29 -5.65 15.43
CA ALA A 604 -27.95 -4.43 15.86
C ALA A 604 -29.03 -4.71 16.91
N PHE A 605 -29.25 -3.75 17.80
CA PHE A 605 -30.33 -3.76 18.78
C PHE A 605 -30.84 -2.34 19.05
N ASP A 606 -31.99 -2.24 19.72
CA ASP A 606 -32.58 -0.96 20.08
C ASP A 606 -31.65 -0.13 20.96
N CYS A 607 -31.31 1.08 20.51
CA CYS A 607 -30.55 2.01 21.32
C CYS A 607 -31.36 2.45 22.55
N THR A 608 -30.85 2.17 23.75
CA THR A 608 -31.48 2.62 25.01
C THR A 608 -31.20 4.10 25.30
N ASP A 609 -30.03 4.60 24.89
CA ASP A 609 -29.69 6.01 24.97
C ASP A 609 -30.20 6.77 23.73
N GLN A 610 -31.10 7.72 23.95
CA GLN A 610 -31.68 8.58 22.92
C GLN A 610 -31.11 10.01 22.96
N ARG A 611 -29.99 10.25 23.67
CA ARG A 611 -29.33 11.55 23.72
C ARG A 611 -28.92 12.01 22.31
N GLY A 612 -29.25 13.26 22.01
CA GLY A 612 -28.98 13.87 20.71
C GLY A 612 -30.01 13.53 19.63
N SER A 613 -31.10 12.82 19.97
CA SER A 613 -32.19 12.54 19.03
C SER A 613 -32.79 13.83 18.47
N CYS A 614 -33.18 13.79 17.20
CA CYS A 614 -33.96 14.82 16.55
C CYS A 614 -35.20 15.15 17.39
N ARG A 615 -35.38 16.43 17.72
CA ARG A 615 -36.57 16.92 18.43
C ARG A 615 -37.68 17.37 17.49
N SER A 616 -37.33 17.62 16.23
CA SER A 616 -38.28 18.04 15.20
C SER A 616 -39.18 16.85 14.82
N PRO A 617 -40.51 17.06 14.67
CA PRO A 617 -41.42 16.03 14.18
C PRO A 617 -41.17 15.68 12.71
N GLU A 618 -40.53 16.60 11.97
CA GLU A 618 -40.10 16.36 10.60
C GLU A 618 -38.60 16.64 10.43
N ILE A 619 -37.94 15.89 9.55
CA ILE A 619 -36.54 16.10 9.17
C ILE A 619 -36.40 16.35 7.67
N MET A 620 -35.40 17.14 7.31
CA MET A 620 -34.93 17.25 5.93
C MET A 620 -33.65 16.42 5.74
N ILE A 621 -33.60 15.65 4.66
CA ILE A 621 -32.39 14.95 4.21
C ILE A 621 -31.78 15.83 3.13
N LYS A 622 -30.88 16.75 3.48
CA LYS A 622 -30.38 17.79 2.58
C LYS A 622 -29.59 17.23 1.41
N ILE A 623 -29.61 17.88 0.25
CA ILE A 623 -28.70 17.52 -0.84
C ILE A 623 -27.30 18.04 -0.48
N PRO A 624 -26.23 17.21 -0.53
CA PRO A 624 -24.86 17.67 -0.38
C PRO A 624 -24.54 18.86 -1.29
N MET A 625 -24.11 19.98 -0.69
CA MET A 625 -23.63 21.12 -1.46
C MET A 625 -22.32 20.76 -2.17
N ILE A 626 -22.35 20.81 -3.50
CA ILE A 626 -21.17 20.74 -4.36
C ILE A 626 -20.77 22.18 -4.66
N LEU A 627 -19.96 22.80 -3.78
CA LEU A 627 -19.47 24.18 -3.98
C LEU A 627 -18.54 24.29 -5.19
#